data_AF-A0A1T3CSE3-F1
#
_entry.id   AF-A0A1T3CSE3-F1
#
_cell.length_a   1.000
_cell.length_b   1.000
_cell.length_c   1.000
_cell.angle_alpha   90.00
_cell.angle_beta   90.00
_cell.angle_gamma   90.00
#
_symmetry.space_group_name_H-M   'P 1'
#
loop_
_entity.id
_entity.type
_entity.pdbx_description
1 polymer ?
#
loop_
_entity_poly.entity_id
_entity_poly.type
_entity_poly.pdbx_seq_one_letter_code
_entity_poly.pdbx_strand_id
1 'polypeptide(L)'
;MSSSRIGGFALTIPIISVAVGSMGYAAWRINWPALVQSFLTGPGRTSRVLLLLFIVFNWKTLPLAWTYRIFYAMLYHMVFRKSQKLGPRALFKPMISDTKAALLEIDYNLHKSNSTYFADLDVSRTHLCAYLLRDPIRSMSNNLKTRLVLDPRTGQPVKGNFAIALGSVMCSFKREISPYQSYEIWSRVACWDRKWLYIISYFMPKGAARPTEWLDPNFRRVRTRDHKDATSGWEKKIHATAMSKYVFKVGRFTVHPAIVLNGAGLLPPRPGGWQSGENYLGDESVDLSDVNLTDDDEWDWRRVEAQRREGMKLASQFHALDGLHDSFDGGNYGALARFGPG
;
A
#
# COMPACT_ATOMS: atom_id res chain seq x y z
N MET A 1 -8.43 3.83 19.59
CA MET A 1 -9.31 4.84 18.96
C MET A 1 -9.26 4.65 17.44
N SER A 2 -10.31 4.08 16.84
CA SER A 2 -10.39 3.82 15.39
C SER A 2 -11.23 4.91 14.75
N SER A 3 -10.60 5.89 14.13
CA SER A 3 -11.30 6.92 13.34
C SER A 3 -11.98 6.25 12.14
N SER A 4 -13.30 6.24 12.18
CA SER A 4 -14.19 5.52 11.29
C SER A 4 -14.97 6.50 10.40
N ARG A 5 -14.50 6.82 9.18
CA ARG A 5 -15.34 7.40 8.10
C ARG A 5 -14.76 7.13 6.70
N ILE A 6 -14.76 5.87 6.27
CA ILE A 6 -14.45 5.51 4.86
C ILE A 6 -15.74 5.26 4.04
N GLY A 7 -16.94 5.40 4.66
CA GLY A 7 -18.23 5.31 3.96
C GLY A 7 -18.56 6.45 2.99
N GLY A 8 -17.64 7.42 2.78
CA GLY A 8 -17.88 8.60 1.94
C GLY A 8 -17.75 8.39 0.43
N PHE A 9 -17.19 7.26 -0.03
CA PHE A 9 -16.85 7.13 -1.46
C PHE A 9 -18.04 7.23 -2.42
N ALA A 10 -19.26 6.87 -2.01
CA ALA A 10 -20.45 7.03 -2.83
C ALA A 10 -20.93 8.49 -2.97
N LEU A 11 -20.58 9.37 -2.02
CA LEU A 11 -20.92 10.80 -2.02
C LEU A 11 -19.83 11.69 -2.65
N THR A 12 -18.64 11.15 -2.90
CA THR A 12 -17.49 11.94 -3.38
C THR A 12 -17.56 12.31 -4.85
N ILE A 13 -18.13 11.47 -5.72
CA ILE A 13 -18.08 11.68 -7.18
C ILE A 13 -18.82 12.96 -7.62
N PRO A 14 -20.06 13.26 -7.17
CA PRO A 14 -20.76 14.48 -7.58
C PRO A 14 -20.08 15.76 -7.05
N ILE A 15 -19.59 15.72 -5.81
CA ILE A 15 -18.92 16.86 -5.16
C ILE A 15 -17.60 17.19 -5.86
N ILE A 16 -16.83 16.17 -6.26
CA ILE A 16 -15.58 16.35 -7.01
C ILE A 16 -15.85 16.99 -8.37
N SER A 17 -16.88 16.57 -9.10
CA SER A 17 -17.21 17.15 -10.41
C SER A 17 -17.58 18.63 -10.32
N VAL A 18 -18.38 19.02 -9.32
CA VAL A 18 -18.75 20.43 -9.09
C VAL A 18 -17.54 21.25 -8.66
N ALA A 19 -16.71 20.73 -7.76
CA ALA A 19 -15.48 21.42 -7.32
C ALA A 19 -14.46 21.60 -8.46
N VAL A 20 -14.28 20.59 -9.31
CA VAL A 20 -13.40 20.67 -10.48
C VAL A 20 -13.95 21.68 -11.50
N GLY A 21 -15.26 21.67 -11.75
CA GLY A 21 -15.90 22.63 -12.65
C GLY A 21 -15.79 24.08 -12.16
N SER A 22 -16.00 24.32 -10.86
CA SER A 22 -15.88 25.66 -10.27
C SER A 22 -14.44 26.17 -10.23
N MET A 23 -13.47 25.30 -9.92
CA MET A 23 -12.04 25.62 -10.02
C MET A 23 -11.62 25.93 -11.46
N GLY A 24 -12.10 25.16 -12.44
CA GLY A 24 -11.84 25.40 -13.86
C GLY A 24 -12.38 26.74 -14.34
N TYR A 25 -13.62 27.08 -13.94
CA TYR A 25 -14.23 28.36 -14.27
C TYR A 25 -13.49 29.55 -13.63
N ALA A 26 -13.11 29.43 -12.36
CA ALA A 26 -12.32 30.43 -11.67
C ALA A 26 -10.95 30.63 -12.35
N ALA A 27 -10.26 29.55 -12.72
CA ALA A 27 -8.98 29.60 -13.42
C ALA A 27 -9.08 30.23 -14.82
N TRP A 28 -10.17 29.97 -15.54
CA TRP A 28 -10.40 30.54 -16.87
C TRP A 28 -10.60 32.06 -16.85
N ARG A 29 -11.17 32.61 -15.78
CA ARG A 29 -11.37 34.06 -15.60
C ARG A 29 -10.09 34.84 -15.29
N ILE A 30 -8.97 34.16 -14.99
CA ILE A 30 -7.70 34.79 -14.63
C ILE A 30 -6.96 35.24 -15.89
N ASN A 31 -6.52 36.50 -15.91
CA ASN A 31 -5.58 36.97 -16.93
C ASN A 31 -4.16 36.45 -16.60
N TRP A 32 -3.89 35.22 -17.05
CA TRP A 32 -2.63 34.52 -16.79
C TRP A 32 -1.39 35.28 -17.24
N PRO A 33 -1.35 35.92 -18.44
CA PRO A 33 -0.21 36.74 -18.84
C PRO A 33 0.13 37.85 -17.84
N ALA A 34 -0.88 38.62 -17.42
CA ALA A 34 -0.69 39.70 -16.45
C ALA A 34 -0.28 39.16 -15.06
N LEU A 35 -0.86 38.05 -14.63
CA LEU A 35 -0.51 37.40 -13.37
C LEU A 35 0.92 36.87 -13.38
N VAL A 36 1.36 36.20 -14.45
CA VAL A 36 2.72 35.68 -14.58
C VAL A 36 3.73 36.82 -14.67
N GLN A 37 3.43 37.86 -15.46
CA GLN A 37 4.30 39.04 -15.55
C GLN A 37 4.45 39.70 -14.19
N SER A 38 3.34 39.97 -13.48
CA SER A 38 3.39 40.57 -12.14
C SER A 38 4.07 39.66 -11.10
N PHE A 39 3.97 38.33 -11.24
CA PHE A 39 4.67 37.36 -10.40
C PHE A 39 6.19 37.42 -10.58
N LEU A 40 6.65 37.54 -11.83
CA LEU A 40 8.08 37.51 -12.17
C LEU A 40 8.77 38.88 -12.08
N THR A 41 8.06 39.99 -12.28
CA THR A 41 8.66 41.33 -12.33
C THR A 41 8.26 42.25 -11.19
N GLY A 42 7.16 41.96 -10.49
CA GLY A 42 6.67 42.81 -9.41
C GLY A 42 7.54 42.80 -8.15
N PRO A 43 7.29 43.72 -7.20
CA PRO A 43 8.00 43.79 -5.92
C PRO A 43 8.03 42.43 -5.20
N GLY A 44 9.17 42.08 -4.59
CA GLY A 44 9.35 40.78 -3.95
C GLY A 44 9.44 39.59 -4.93
N ARG A 45 9.76 39.80 -6.22
CA ARG A 45 9.94 38.71 -7.20
C ARG A 45 10.87 37.59 -6.70
N THR A 46 11.98 37.95 -6.05
CA THR A 46 13.00 36.98 -5.64
C THR A 46 12.45 36.05 -4.57
N SER A 47 11.78 36.57 -3.54
CA SER A 47 11.18 35.74 -2.49
C SER A 47 10.05 34.86 -3.03
N ARG A 48 9.21 35.39 -3.94
CA ARG A 48 8.15 34.61 -4.60
C ARG A 48 8.69 33.47 -5.46
N VAL A 49 9.73 33.74 -6.26
CA VAL A 49 10.39 32.72 -7.08
C VAL A 49 11.07 31.67 -6.20
N LEU A 50 11.81 32.08 -5.16
CA LEU A 50 12.45 31.14 -4.23
C LEU A 50 11.41 30.29 -3.48
N LEU A 51 10.30 30.88 -3.03
CA LEU A 51 9.21 30.14 -2.40
C LEU A 51 8.56 29.15 -3.38
N LEU A 52 8.33 29.56 -4.62
CA LEU A 52 7.80 28.67 -5.66
C LEU A 52 8.73 27.48 -5.90
N LEU A 53 10.04 27.74 -6.04
CA LEU A 53 11.04 26.68 -6.17
C LEU A 53 11.01 25.75 -4.95
N PHE A 54 11.00 26.31 -3.73
CA PHE A 54 10.90 25.53 -2.50
C PHE A 54 9.66 24.63 -2.48
N ILE A 55 8.49 25.17 -2.83
CA ILE A 55 7.23 24.42 -2.94
C ILE A 55 7.33 23.32 -3.98
N VAL A 56 7.82 23.61 -5.19
CA VAL A 56 7.92 22.63 -6.28
C VAL A 56 8.87 21.48 -5.92
N PHE A 57 10.04 21.82 -5.36
CA PHE A 57 11.04 20.82 -5.00
C PHE A 57 10.68 20.00 -3.76
N ASN A 58 9.80 20.52 -2.89
CA ASN A 58 9.35 19.87 -1.66
C ASN A 58 7.85 19.54 -1.65
N TRP A 59 7.19 19.53 -2.81
CA TRP A 59 5.73 19.37 -2.88
C TRP A 59 5.23 18.14 -2.13
N LYS A 60 6.03 17.06 -2.17
CA LYS A 60 5.77 15.76 -1.56
C LYS A 60 5.62 15.83 -0.03
N THR A 61 6.28 16.79 0.61
CA THR A 61 6.35 16.96 2.07
C THR A 61 5.56 18.17 2.57
N LEU A 62 4.90 18.92 1.68
CA LEU A 62 4.07 20.03 2.09
C LEU A 62 2.87 19.54 2.92
N PRO A 63 2.27 20.40 3.76
CA PRO A 63 1.03 20.09 4.42
C PRO A 63 -0.01 19.54 3.44
N LEU A 64 -0.73 18.49 3.85
CA LEU A 64 -1.74 17.78 3.06
C LEU A 64 -1.23 17.02 1.83
N ALA A 65 0.07 17.08 1.47
CA ALA A 65 0.60 16.36 0.31
C ALA A 65 0.47 14.84 0.46
N TRP A 66 0.74 14.30 1.66
CA TRP A 66 0.49 12.90 1.98
C TRP A 66 -0.98 12.53 1.77
N THR A 67 -1.90 13.34 2.33
CA THR A 67 -3.34 13.14 2.21
C THR A 67 -3.77 13.09 0.75
N TYR A 68 -3.32 14.06 -0.05
CA TYR A 68 -3.56 14.10 -1.50
C TYR A 68 -3.06 12.82 -2.19
N ARG A 69 -1.82 12.39 -1.92
CA ARG A 69 -1.23 11.20 -2.54
C ARG A 69 -2.03 9.92 -2.23
N ILE A 70 -2.52 9.78 -0.99
CA ILE A 70 -3.36 8.65 -0.58
C ILE A 70 -4.71 8.68 -1.30
N PHE A 71 -5.42 9.82 -1.28
CA PHE A 71 -6.72 9.94 -1.96
C PHE A 71 -6.58 9.80 -3.48
N TYR A 72 -5.51 10.33 -4.06
CA TYR A 72 -5.17 10.12 -5.46
C TYR A 72 -5.04 8.63 -5.77
N ALA A 73 -4.24 7.88 -5.00
CA ALA A 73 -4.06 6.44 -5.22
C ALA A 73 -5.38 5.67 -5.16
N MET A 74 -6.24 6.01 -4.20
CA MET A 74 -7.57 5.42 -4.07
C MET A 74 -8.47 5.77 -5.26
N LEU A 75 -8.63 7.05 -5.58
CA LEU A 75 -9.51 7.50 -6.67
C LEU A 75 -9.00 7.04 -8.04
N TYR A 76 -7.69 7.00 -8.24
CA TYR A 76 -7.06 6.51 -9.46
C TYR A 76 -7.49 5.08 -9.75
N HIS A 77 -7.34 4.15 -8.81
CA HIS A 77 -7.70 2.74 -9.05
C HIS A 77 -9.20 2.44 -8.89
N MET A 78 -9.92 3.23 -8.11
CA MET A 78 -11.36 3.01 -7.85
C MET A 78 -12.26 3.67 -8.90
N VAL A 79 -11.86 4.81 -9.46
CA VAL A 79 -12.71 5.66 -10.32
C VAL A 79 -12.09 5.84 -11.71
N PHE A 80 -10.89 6.41 -11.79
CA PHE A 80 -10.34 6.89 -13.07
C PHE A 80 -9.75 5.79 -13.96
N ARG A 81 -9.06 4.82 -13.35
CA ARG A 81 -8.46 3.67 -14.01
C ARG A 81 -9.02 2.42 -13.37
N LYS A 82 -9.89 1.71 -14.09
CA LYS A 82 -10.41 0.42 -13.63
C LYS A 82 -9.27 -0.60 -13.61
N SER A 83 -9.01 -1.16 -12.44
CA SER A 83 -8.11 -2.31 -12.28
C SER A 83 -8.56 -3.48 -13.15
N GLN A 84 -7.59 -4.20 -13.71
CA GLN A 84 -7.82 -5.37 -14.55
C GLN A 84 -8.02 -6.61 -13.69
N LYS A 85 -8.82 -7.58 -14.17
CA LYS A 85 -8.96 -8.88 -13.51
C LYS A 85 -7.84 -9.80 -13.98
N LEU A 86 -6.78 -9.89 -13.20
CA LEU A 86 -5.56 -10.63 -13.57
C LEU A 86 -5.52 -12.07 -13.04
N GLY A 87 -6.50 -12.49 -12.24
CA GLY A 87 -6.60 -13.85 -11.70
C GLY A 87 -5.53 -14.18 -10.64
N PRO A 88 -5.41 -15.47 -10.27
CA PRO A 88 -4.49 -15.93 -9.22
C PRO A 88 -3.01 -15.56 -9.42
N ARG A 89 -2.54 -15.54 -10.67
CA ARG A 89 -1.15 -15.19 -11.03
C ARG A 89 -0.72 -13.82 -10.53
N ALA A 90 -1.65 -12.89 -10.30
CA ALA A 90 -1.32 -11.54 -9.84
C ALA A 90 -1.18 -11.39 -8.33
N LEU A 91 -1.67 -12.34 -7.52
CA LEU A 91 -1.79 -12.18 -6.07
C LEU A 91 -0.48 -11.77 -5.40
N PHE A 92 0.62 -12.43 -5.77
CA PHE A 92 1.93 -12.22 -5.17
C PHE A 92 2.87 -11.39 -6.04
N LYS A 93 2.40 -10.84 -7.17
CA LYS A 93 3.26 -10.03 -8.05
C LYS A 93 3.43 -8.63 -7.47
N PRO A 94 4.60 -8.01 -7.62
CA PRO A 94 4.86 -6.68 -7.09
C PRO A 94 4.16 -5.59 -7.92
N MET A 95 3.64 -4.60 -7.21
CA MET A 95 3.37 -3.28 -7.76
C MET A 95 4.57 -2.38 -7.51
N ILE A 96 4.94 -1.62 -8.54
CA ILE A 96 6.13 -0.75 -8.53
C ILE A 96 5.65 0.69 -8.56
N SER A 97 6.06 1.47 -7.57
CA SER A 97 5.84 2.92 -7.51
C SER A 97 7.17 3.64 -7.36
N ASP A 98 7.38 4.73 -8.09
CA ASP A 98 8.61 5.50 -8.00
C ASP A 98 8.41 6.83 -7.27
N THR A 99 9.46 7.30 -6.60
CA THR A 99 9.50 8.60 -5.95
C THR A 99 10.95 9.06 -5.74
N LYS A 100 11.12 10.22 -5.12
CA LYS A 100 12.43 10.81 -4.77
C LYS A 100 12.45 11.25 -3.31
N ALA A 101 13.64 11.31 -2.72
CA ALA A 101 13.85 11.88 -1.39
C ALA A 101 13.90 13.42 -1.49
N ALA A 102 12.78 14.10 -1.25
CA ALA A 102 12.76 15.56 -1.26
C ALA A 102 13.64 16.13 -0.13
N LEU A 103 14.09 17.38 -0.26
CA LEU A 103 15.00 18.00 0.72
C LEU A 103 14.44 17.97 2.15
N LEU A 104 13.14 18.22 2.31
CA LEU A 104 12.47 18.16 3.62
C LEU A 104 12.30 16.72 4.18
N GLU A 105 12.71 15.70 3.44
CA GLU A 105 12.80 14.32 3.96
C GLU A 105 14.21 13.96 4.44
N ILE A 106 15.17 14.88 4.31
CA ILE A 106 16.58 14.65 4.64
C ILE A 106 16.82 15.04 6.10
N ASP A 107 17.45 14.14 6.86
CA ASP A 107 17.80 14.38 8.26
C ASP A 107 19.17 15.07 8.43
N TYR A 108 19.60 15.21 9.68
CA TYR A 108 20.88 15.83 10.03
C TYR A 108 22.10 15.03 9.55
N ASN A 109 21.93 13.75 9.19
CA ASN A 109 22.98 12.92 8.61
C ASN A 109 23.04 13.04 7.08
N LEU A 110 22.27 13.96 6.47
CA LEU A 110 22.23 14.23 5.03
C LEU A 110 21.68 13.07 4.18
N HIS A 111 20.85 12.21 4.76
CA HIS A 111 20.15 11.14 4.05
C HIS A 111 18.67 11.14 4.37
N LYS A 112 17.88 10.38 3.59
CA LYS A 112 16.45 10.23 3.86
C LYS A 112 16.21 9.76 5.29
N SER A 113 15.51 10.58 6.06
CA SER A 113 15.11 10.30 7.43
C SER A 113 14.30 9.01 7.51
N ASN A 114 14.66 8.14 8.46
CA ASN A 114 14.02 6.84 8.67
C ASN A 114 12.49 6.93 8.83
N SER A 115 11.98 8.01 9.44
CA SER A 115 10.54 8.22 9.64
C SER A 115 9.78 8.45 8.33
N THR A 116 10.44 9.02 7.32
CA THR A 116 9.79 9.40 6.05
C THR A 116 9.61 8.22 5.10
N TYR A 117 10.19 7.05 5.38
CA TYR A 117 9.92 5.82 4.63
C TYR A 117 8.46 5.38 4.77
N PHE A 118 7.85 5.58 5.95
CA PHE A 118 6.48 5.15 6.23
C PHE A 118 5.43 5.91 5.42
N ALA A 119 5.66 7.21 5.16
CA ALA A 119 4.79 8.01 4.30
C ALA A 119 4.73 7.46 2.87
N ASP A 120 5.85 6.97 2.34
CA ASP A 120 5.88 6.36 1.01
C ASP A 120 5.35 4.93 1.00
N LEU A 121 5.56 4.18 2.08
CA LEU A 121 4.93 2.88 2.28
C LEU A 121 3.40 3.00 2.25
N ASP A 122 2.82 3.99 2.93
CA ASP A 122 1.37 4.22 2.88
C ASP A 122 0.87 4.36 1.45
N VAL A 123 1.49 5.23 0.65
CA VAL A 123 1.09 5.50 -0.73
C VAL A 123 1.25 4.26 -1.61
N SER A 124 2.38 3.56 -1.52
CA SER A 124 2.64 2.35 -2.31
C SER A 124 1.65 1.22 -1.97
N ARG A 125 1.39 0.99 -0.69
CA ARG A 125 0.44 -0.02 -0.21
C ARG A 125 -1.00 0.34 -0.56
N THR A 126 -1.37 1.62 -0.53
CA THR A 126 -2.69 2.08 -0.99
C THR A 126 -2.88 1.81 -2.49
N HIS A 127 -1.87 2.07 -3.32
CA HIS A 127 -1.95 1.71 -4.74
C HIS A 127 -2.16 0.21 -4.93
N LEU A 128 -1.36 -0.63 -4.24
CA LEU A 128 -1.47 -2.09 -4.32
C LEU A 128 -2.87 -2.59 -3.90
N CYS A 129 -3.33 -2.20 -2.71
CA CYS A 129 -4.62 -2.62 -2.18
C CYS A 129 -5.78 -2.11 -3.03
N ALA A 130 -5.78 -0.84 -3.45
CA ALA A 130 -6.86 -0.30 -4.27
C ALA A 130 -6.90 -0.92 -5.66
N TYR A 131 -5.75 -1.33 -6.22
CA TYR A 131 -5.68 -2.05 -7.48
C TYR A 131 -6.18 -3.49 -7.35
N LEU A 132 -5.58 -4.29 -6.45
CA LEU A 132 -5.90 -5.71 -6.32
C LEU A 132 -7.30 -5.95 -5.75
N LEU A 133 -7.74 -5.12 -4.80
CA LEU A 133 -8.94 -5.38 -4.00
C LEU A 133 -10.11 -4.47 -4.40
N ARG A 134 -10.06 -3.87 -5.60
CA ARG A 134 -11.08 -2.93 -6.07
C ARG A 134 -12.51 -3.44 -5.94
N ASP A 135 -12.77 -4.63 -6.47
CA ASP A 135 -14.10 -5.24 -6.49
C ASP A 135 -14.58 -5.59 -5.08
N PRO A 136 -13.81 -6.30 -4.22
CA PRO A 136 -14.24 -6.56 -2.86
C PRO A 136 -14.34 -5.30 -1.99
N ILE A 137 -13.55 -4.25 -2.22
CA ILE A 137 -13.73 -2.93 -1.57
C ILE A 137 -15.12 -2.36 -1.89
N ARG A 138 -15.55 -2.43 -3.16
CA ARG A 138 -16.90 -1.97 -3.58
C ARG A 138 -18.00 -2.84 -2.99
N SER A 139 -17.80 -4.16 -2.98
CA SER A 139 -18.76 -5.11 -2.45
C SER A 139 -18.92 -4.95 -0.94
N MET A 140 -17.82 -4.85 -0.18
CA MET A 140 -17.86 -4.65 1.28
C MET A 140 -18.39 -3.27 1.67
N SER A 141 -18.10 -2.22 0.88
CA SER A 141 -18.71 -0.90 1.10
C SER A 141 -20.23 -0.92 0.97
N ASN A 142 -20.78 -1.88 0.21
CA ASN A 142 -22.22 -2.09 0.03
C ASN A 142 -22.65 -3.49 0.51
N ASN A 143 -22.06 -3.98 1.61
CA ASN A 143 -22.19 -5.37 2.03
C ASN A 143 -23.64 -5.83 2.27
N LEU A 144 -24.52 -4.92 2.71
CA LEU A 144 -25.94 -5.20 2.86
C LEU A 144 -26.62 -5.69 1.57
N LYS A 145 -26.16 -5.20 0.42
CA LYS A 145 -26.68 -5.59 -0.90
C LYS A 145 -25.90 -6.77 -1.49
N THR A 146 -24.58 -6.74 -1.40
CA THR A 146 -23.71 -7.72 -2.06
C THR A 146 -23.59 -9.03 -1.28
N ARG A 147 -23.87 -9.00 0.02
CA ARG A 147 -23.82 -10.17 0.92
C ARG A 147 -22.46 -10.88 0.92
N LEU A 148 -21.37 -10.18 0.60
CA LEU A 148 -20.02 -10.75 0.51
C LEU A 148 -19.51 -11.24 1.87
N VAL A 149 -19.81 -10.51 2.94
CA VAL A 149 -19.44 -10.84 4.32
C VAL A 149 -20.70 -11.15 5.11
N LEU A 150 -20.85 -12.41 5.50
CA LEU A 150 -21.96 -12.89 6.32
C LEU A 150 -21.51 -13.09 7.77
N ASP A 151 -22.40 -12.80 8.70
CA ASP A 151 -22.21 -13.16 10.10
C ASP A 151 -22.45 -14.68 10.24
N PRO A 152 -21.44 -15.47 10.68
CA PRO A 152 -21.59 -16.91 10.82
C PRO A 152 -22.71 -17.33 11.79
N ARG A 153 -23.08 -16.49 12.76
CA ARG A 153 -24.11 -16.81 13.76
C ARG A 153 -25.53 -16.63 13.22
N THR A 154 -25.73 -15.64 12.35
CA THR A 154 -27.07 -15.24 11.90
C THR A 154 -27.32 -15.53 10.42
N GLY A 155 -26.27 -15.82 9.64
CA GLY A 155 -26.32 -15.97 8.19
C GLY A 155 -26.66 -14.67 7.44
N GLN A 156 -26.77 -13.54 8.15
CA GLN A 156 -27.14 -12.25 7.57
C GLN A 156 -25.91 -11.41 7.18
N PRO A 157 -26.03 -10.50 6.22
CA PRO A 157 -24.94 -9.61 5.84
C PRO A 157 -24.54 -8.71 7.01
N VAL A 158 -23.24 -8.66 7.29
CA VAL A 158 -22.69 -7.79 8.33
C VAL A 158 -22.95 -6.32 7.98
N LYS A 159 -23.44 -5.56 8.97
CA LYS A 159 -23.68 -4.12 8.88
C LYS A 159 -22.44 -3.32 9.28
N GLY A 160 -22.19 -2.22 8.57
CA GLY A 160 -21.20 -1.22 8.97
C GLY A 160 -20.32 -0.74 7.83
N ASN A 161 -19.48 0.25 8.13
CA ASN A 161 -18.55 0.80 7.16
C ASN A 161 -17.37 -0.14 6.94
N PHE A 162 -16.98 -0.30 5.68
CA PHE A 162 -15.77 -1.00 5.31
C PHE A 162 -14.52 -0.18 5.70
N ALA A 163 -13.47 -0.85 6.15
CA ALA A 163 -12.15 -0.27 6.36
C ALA A 163 -11.04 -1.31 6.14
N ILE A 164 -9.89 -0.85 5.62
CA ILE A 164 -8.61 -1.55 5.66
C ILE A 164 -7.76 -0.81 6.69
N ALA A 165 -7.41 -1.44 7.80
CA ALA A 165 -6.65 -0.82 8.87
C ALA A 165 -5.24 -1.42 8.96
N LEU A 166 -4.23 -0.55 9.03
CA LEU A 166 -2.86 -0.95 9.33
C LEU A 166 -2.77 -1.34 10.81
N GLY A 167 -2.33 -2.57 11.09
CA GLY A 167 -2.11 -3.06 12.45
C GLY A 167 -0.72 -2.73 12.97
N SER A 168 0.31 -3.03 12.18
CA SER A 168 1.69 -2.65 12.46
C SER A 168 2.51 -2.62 11.18
N VAL A 169 3.66 -1.97 11.26
CA VAL A 169 4.67 -1.92 10.21
C VAL A 169 6.04 -2.02 10.85
N MET A 170 6.92 -2.84 10.27
CA MET A 170 8.35 -2.82 10.55
C MET A 170 9.11 -2.37 9.30
N CYS A 171 10.22 -1.69 9.50
CA CYS A 171 11.13 -1.30 8.42
C CYS A 171 12.57 -1.54 8.88
N SER A 172 13.36 -2.22 8.05
CA SER A 172 14.78 -2.43 8.23
C SER A 172 15.53 -1.64 7.17
N PHE A 173 16.46 -0.79 7.62
CA PHE A 173 17.26 0.09 6.78
C PHE A 173 18.63 -0.54 6.53
N LYS A 174 19.03 -0.66 5.26
CA LYS A 174 20.26 -1.33 4.82
C LYS A 174 21.24 -0.38 4.16
N ARG A 175 20.75 0.58 3.37
CA ARG A 175 21.57 1.58 2.66
C ARG A 175 20.84 2.91 2.64
N GLU A 176 21.61 3.98 2.74
CA GLU A 176 21.09 5.35 2.68
C GLU A 176 20.50 5.70 1.31
N ILE A 177 19.60 6.68 1.31
CA ILE A 177 19.06 7.32 0.11
C ILE A 177 19.47 8.80 0.19
N SER A 178 20.25 9.25 -0.77
CA SER A 178 20.77 10.62 -0.83
C SER A 178 19.69 11.64 -1.21
N PRO A 179 19.92 12.94 -0.94
CA PRO A 179 18.99 14.02 -1.32
C PRO A 179 18.66 13.98 -2.81
N TYR A 180 17.37 14.07 -3.12
CA TYR A 180 16.79 13.98 -4.47
C TYR A 180 17.08 12.69 -5.25
N GLN A 181 17.70 11.69 -4.62
CA GLN A 181 17.86 10.38 -5.24
C GLN A 181 16.49 9.77 -5.52
N SER A 182 16.32 9.29 -6.76
CA SER A 182 15.12 8.57 -7.17
C SER A 182 15.22 7.09 -6.82
N TYR A 183 14.14 6.54 -6.29
CA TYR A 183 14.03 5.13 -5.92
C TYR A 183 12.63 4.59 -6.27
N GLU A 184 12.54 3.28 -6.29
CA GLU A 184 11.32 2.52 -6.49
C GLU A 184 10.95 1.78 -5.22
N ILE A 185 9.65 1.59 -5.03
CA ILE A 185 9.07 0.80 -3.96
C ILE A 185 8.31 -0.33 -4.61
N TRP A 186 8.77 -1.55 -4.34
CA TRP A 186 8.22 -2.79 -4.86
C TRP A 186 7.39 -3.45 -3.77
N SER A 187 6.07 -3.31 -3.83
CA SER A 187 5.15 -3.82 -2.81
C SER A 187 4.33 -4.99 -3.34
N ARG A 188 4.26 -6.09 -2.60
CA ARG A 188 3.43 -7.26 -2.93
C ARG A 188 2.78 -7.87 -1.69
N VAL A 189 1.68 -8.60 -1.89
CA VAL A 189 1.18 -9.51 -0.86
C VAL A 189 2.28 -10.54 -0.57
N ALA A 190 2.56 -10.74 0.72
CA ALA A 190 3.50 -11.74 1.19
C ALA A 190 2.78 -13.04 1.54
N CYS A 191 1.74 -12.94 2.38
CA CYS A 191 0.92 -14.04 2.86
C CYS A 191 -0.29 -13.47 3.62
N TRP A 192 -1.11 -14.35 4.19
CA TRP A 192 -2.15 -14.00 5.14
C TRP A 192 -2.35 -15.13 6.15
N ASP A 193 -2.92 -14.75 7.30
CA ASP A 193 -3.46 -15.66 8.30
C ASP A 193 -4.99 -15.45 8.45
N ARG A 194 -5.55 -15.91 9.56
CA ARG A 194 -6.98 -15.81 9.87
C ARG A 194 -7.51 -14.36 9.93
N LYS A 195 -6.66 -13.40 10.29
CA LYS A 195 -7.03 -12.02 10.63
C LYS A 195 -6.31 -10.98 9.76
N TRP A 196 -5.04 -11.22 9.44
CA TRP A 196 -4.09 -10.28 8.90
C TRP A 196 -3.68 -10.65 7.48
N LEU A 197 -3.66 -9.66 6.59
CA LEU A 197 -2.94 -9.71 5.31
C LEU A 197 -1.58 -9.05 5.48
N TYR A 198 -0.52 -9.74 5.08
CA TYR A 198 0.84 -9.23 5.17
C TYR A 198 1.31 -8.74 3.81
N ILE A 199 1.88 -7.54 3.77
CA ILE A 199 2.48 -6.93 2.58
C ILE A 199 3.96 -6.70 2.85
N ILE A 200 4.81 -7.14 1.92
CA ILE A 200 6.24 -6.85 1.93
C ILE A 200 6.55 -5.77 0.91
N SER A 201 7.47 -4.88 1.24
CA SER A 201 7.88 -3.75 0.39
C SER A 201 9.40 -3.62 0.39
N TYR A 202 9.98 -3.40 -0.79
CA TYR A 202 11.41 -3.20 -0.97
C TYR A 202 11.68 -1.82 -1.57
N PHE A 203 12.58 -1.05 -0.94
CA PHE A 203 13.09 0.20 -1.48
C PHE A 203 14.33 -0.11 -2.31
N MET A 204 14.25 0.17 -3.61
CA MET A 204 15.28 -0.15 -4.60
C MET A 204 15.74 1.11 -5.33
N PRO A 205 17.03 1.25 -5.71
CA PRO A 205 17.45 2.32 -6.59
C PRO A 205 16.64 2.27 -7.90
N LYS A 206 16.20 3.43 -8.41
CA LYS A 206 15.33 3.48 -9.59
C LYS A 206 16.00 2.81 -10.79
N GLY A 207 15.28 1.90 -11.44
CA GLY A 207 15.78 1.13 -12.59
C GLY A 207 16.82 0.06 -12.27
N ALA A 208 17.16 -0.20 -11.00
CA ALA A 208 18.12 -1.24 -10.62
C ALA A 208 17.59 -2.67 -10.81
N ALA A 209 16.27 -2.84 -10.83
CA ALA A 209 15.58 -4.09 -11.10
C ALA A 209 14.47 -3.84 -12.14
N ARG A 210 14.14 -4.88 -12.91
CA ARG A 210 13.01 -4.86 -13.85
C ARG A 210 12.24 -6.17 -13.79
N PRO A 211 10.90 -6.12 -13.91
CA PRO A 211 10.11 -7.34 -13.98
C PRO A 211 10.36 -8.03 -15.31
N THR A 212 10.21 -9.34 -15.35
CA THR A 212 10.24 -10.13 -16.60
C THR A 212 9.05 -9.82 -17.49
N GLU A 213 7.91 -9.48 -16.89
CA GLU A 213 6.67 -9.15 -17.59
C GLU A 213 5.85 -8.11 -16.82
N TRP A 214 4.95 -7.44 -17.54
CA TRP A 214 3.90 -6.61 -16.95
C TRP A 214 2.55 -7.27 -17.16
N LEU A 215 1.91 -7.75 -16.09
CA LEU A 215 0.60 -8.42 -16.17
C LEU A 215 -0.52 -7.47 -16.62
N ASP A 216 -0.46 -6.20 -16.24
CA ASP A 216 -1.43 -5.20 -16.67
C ASP A 216 -1.12 -4.73 -18.10
N PRO A 217 -2.05 -4.92 -19.07
CA PRO A 217 -1.85 -4.58 -20.47
C PRO A 217 -1.42 -3.13 -20.73
N ASN A 218 -1.80 -2.20 -19.86
CA ASN A 218 -1.44 -0.78 -20.01
C ASN A 218 0.06 -0.53 -19.85
N PHE A 219 0.79 -1.47 -19.23
CA PHE A 219 2.23 -1.37 -19.04
C PHE A 219 3.02 -2.25 -20.02
N ARG A 220 2.38 -2.82 -21.06
CA ARG A 220 3.08 -3.62 -22.09
C ARG A 220 4.24 -2.90 -22.79
N ARG A 221 4.20 -1.56 -22.84
CA ARG A 221 5.26 -0.72 -23.43
C ARG A 221 6.35 -0.33 -22.44
N VAL A 222 6.17 -0.62 -21.15
CA VAL A 222 7.20 -0.35 -20.16
C VAL A 222 8.26 -1.45 -20.25
N ARG A 223 9.52 -1.02 -20.22
CA ARG A 223 10.66 -1.92 -20.38
C ARG A 223 10.64 -3.04 -19.34
N THR A 224 10.79 -4.27 -19.82
CA THR A 224 10.99 -5.47 -19.01
C THR A 224 12.48 -5.80 -18.90
N ARG A 225 12.80 -6.81 -18.11
CA ARG A 225 14.15 -7.34 -17.97
C ARG A 225 14.67 -7.89 -19.30
N ASP A 226 15.88 -7.48 -19.67
CA ASP A 226 16.62 -8.02 -20.81
C ASP A 226 17.50 -9.20 -20.37
N HIS A 227 17.96 -10.04 -21.30
CA HIS A 227 18.93 -11.12 -21.05
C HIS A 227 20.26 -10.60 -20.47
N LYS A 228 20.58 -9.33 -20.70
CA LYS A 228 21.77 -8.66 -20.16
C LYS A 228 21.57 -8.13 -18.74
N ASP A 229 20.32 -7.98 -18.28
CA ASP A 229 20.04 -7.48 -16.94
C ASP A 229 20.33 -8.59 -15.91
N ALA A 230 20.77 -8.20 -14.70
CA ALA A 230 21.05 -9.16 -13.63
C ALA A 230 19.82 -10.00 -13.27
N THR A 231 20.03 -11.29 -12.97
CA THR A 231 18.98 -12.23 -12.53
C THR A 231 18.96 -12.46 -11.02
N SER A 232 19.98 -11.98 -10.31
CA SER A 232 20.14 -12.08 -8.86
C SER A 232 21.01 -10.93 -8.31
N GLY A 233 21.22 -10.87 -7.00
CA GLY A 233 22.13 -9.89 -6.37
C GLY A 233 21.47 -8.56 -5.96
N TRP A 234 20.15 -8.44 -6.10
CA TRP A 234 19.43 -7.22 -5.70
C TRP A 234 19.45 -6.97 -4.20
N GLU A 235 19.62 -8.01 -3.39
CA GLU A 235 19.68 -7.91 -1.93
C GLU A 235 20.77 -6.95 -1.45
N LYS A 236 21.86 -6.81 -2.22
CA LYS A 236 22.98 -5.88 -1.96
C LYS A 236 22.67 -4.43 -2.34
N LYS A 237 21.64 -4.20 -3.14
CA LYS A 237 21.20 -2.88 -3.62
C LYS A 237 20.00 -2.32 -2.86
N ILE A 238 19.30 -3.14 -2.09
CA ILE A 238 18.14 -2.72 -1.29
C ILE A 238 18.55 -1.60 -0.33
N HIS A 239 17.81 -0.48 -0.38
CA HIS A 239 17.92 0.59 0.61
C HIS A 239 17.24 0.22 1.92
N ALA A 240 16.01 -0.30 1.84
CA ALA A 240 15.23 -0.71 3.00
C ALA A 240 14.23 -1.81 2.63
N THR A 241 13.83 -2.60 3.62
CA THR A 241 12.79 -3.62 3.51
C THR A 241 11.75 -3.40 4.60
N ALA A 242 10.47 -3.47 4.25
CA ALA A 242 9.39 -3.30 5.20
C ALA A 242 8.36 -4.42 5.10
N MET A 243 7.80 -4.80 6.25
CA MET A 243 6.65 -5.69 6.34
C MET A 243 5.52 -4.99 7.08
N SER A 244 4.31 -5.10 6.54
CA SER A 244 3.11 -4.46 7.07
C SER A 244 2.01 -5.50 7.25
N LYS A 245 1.24 -5.41 8.33
CA LYS A 245 0.04 -6.26 8.51
C LYS A 245 -1.23 -5.44 8.52
N TYR A 246 -2.22 -5.88 7.76
CA TYR A 246 -3.49 -5.18 7.56
C TYR A 246 -4.67 -6.05 7.95
N VAL A 247 -5.67 -5.44 8.58
CA VAL A 247 -6.95 -6.09 8.89
C VAL A 247 -8.07 -5.47 8.07
N PHE A 248 -8.94 -6.32 7.55
CA PHE A 248 -10.16 -5.92 6.88
C PHE A 248 -11.31 -5.87 7.89
N LYS A 249 -12.13 -4.82 7.83
CA LYS A 249 -13.27 -4.66 8.73
C LYS A 249 -14.53 -4.23 8.00
N VAL A 250 -15.67 -4.72 8.46
CA VAL A 250 -17.01 -4.18 8.17
C VAL A 250 -17.66 -3.86 9.51
N GLY A 251 -17.74 -2.57 9.85
CA GLY A 251 -18.12 -2.15 11.19
C GLY A 251 -17.12 -2.68 12.25
N ARG A 252 -17.63 -3.42 13.23
CA ARG A 252 -16.80 -4.09 14.26
C ARG A 252 -16.36 -5.50 13.86
N PHE A 253 -16.91 -6.06 12.79
CA PHE A 253 -16.57 -7.39 12.33
C PHE A 253 -15.24 -7.40 11.59
N THR A 254 -14.39 -8.36 11.92
CA THR A 254 -13.12 -8.58 11.23
C THR A 254 -13.34 -9.57 10.09
N VAL A 255 -13.00 -9.16 8.87
CA VAL A 255 -13.19 -9.97 7.66
C VAL A 255 -11.93 -10.79 7.39
N HIS A 256 -12.12 -12.10 7.18
CA HIS A 256 -11.03 -13.01 6.84
C HIS A 256 -10.38 -12.59 5.50
N PRO A 257 -9.03 -12.48 5.40
CA PRO A 257 -8.36 -12.10 4.15
C PRO A 257 -8.75 -12.94 2.95
N ALA A 258 -8.95 -14.26 3.12
CA ALA A 258 -9.37 -15.13 2.02
C ALA A 258 -10.75 -14.77 1.43
N ILE A 259 -11.70 -14.22 2.20
CA ILE A 259 -12.98 -13.72 1.65
C ILE A 259 -12.70 -12.58 0.67
N VAL A 260 -11.81 -11.66 1.06
CA VAL A 260 -11.45 -10.48 0.28
C VAL A 260 -10.69 -10.88 -0.98
N LEU A 261 -9.69 -11.75 -0.86
CA LEU A 261 -8.89 -12.22 -2.00
C LEU A 261 -9.72 -13.07 -2.97
N ASN A 262 -10.61 -13.92 -2.47
CA ASN A 262 -11.55 -14.68 -3.30
C ASN A 262 -12.54 -13.74 -4.01
N GLY A 263 -13.06 -12.73 -3.32
CA GLY A 263 -13.93 -11.71 -3.90
C GLY A 263 -13.24 -10.84 -4.97
N ALA A 264 -11.90 -10.77 -4.96
CA ALA A 264 -11.10 -10.17 -6.03
C ALA A 264 -10.80 -11.13 -7.20
N GLY A 265 -11.17 -12.40 -7.11
CA GLY A 265 -10.81 -13.43 -8.08
C GLY A 265 -9.32 -13.80 -8.07
N LEU A 266 -8.64 -13.58 -6.94
CA LEU A 266 -7.21 -13.84 -6.78
C LEU A 266 -6.91 -15.22 -6.16
N LEU A 267 -7.92 -15.94 -5.71
CA LEU A 267 -7.77 -17.29 -5.17
C LEU A 267 -8.37 -18.32 -6.13
N PRO A 268 -7.62 -19.35 -6.53
CA PRO A 268 -8.15 -20.45 -7.32
C PRO A 268 -9.08 -21.34 -6.46
N PRO A 269 -9.93 -22.18 -7.07
CA PRO A 269 -10.73 -23.15 -6.33
C PRO A 269 -9.85 -24.10 -5.51
N ARG A 270 -10.20 -24.29 -4.22
CA ARG A 270 -9.50 -25.19 -3.29
C ARG A 270 -10.48 -26.24 -2.75
N PRO A 271 -10.12 -27.53 -2.70
CA PRO A 271 -10.91 -28.55 -2.01
C PRO A 271 -11.20 -28.15 -0.55
N GLY A 272 -12.45 -28.23 -0.12
CA GLY A 272 -12.88 -27.76 1.21
C GLY A 272 -12.94 -26.23 1.39
N GLY A 273 -12.42 -25.45 0.44
CA GLY A 273 -12.44 -23.99 0.46
C GLY A 273 -11.37 -23.36 1.36
N TRP A 274 -11.09 -22.08 1.12
CA TRP A 274 -10.01 -21.31 1.77
C TRP A 274 -10.24 -20.93 3.24
N GLN A 275 -11.41 -21.24 3.78
CA GLN A 275 -11.83 -20.90 5.15
C GLN A 275 -12.19 -22.14 5.98
N SER A 276 -11.91 -23.34 5.47
CA SER A 276 -12.13 -24.59 6.21
C SER A 276 -11.01 -24.84 7.22
N GLY A 277 -11.11 -25.95 7.96
CA GLY A 277 -10.14 -26.32 9.00
C GLY A 277 -10.31 -25.53 10.29
N GLU A 278 -9.60 -25.96 11.34
CA GLU A 278 -9.69 -25.41 12.69
C GLU A 278 -9.26 -23.93 12.75
N ASN A 279 -8.21 -23.59 12.02
CA ASN A 279 -7.66 -22.24 11.95
C ASN A 279 -8.32 -21.34 10.90
N TYR A 280 -9.34 -21.84 10.18
CA TYR A 280 -9.98 -21.16 9.04
C TYR A 280 -9.01 -20.87 7.88
N LEU A 281 -7.98 -21.69 7.70
CA LEU A 281 -6.94 -21.54 6.68
C LEU A 281 -6.89 -22.71 5.67
N GLY A 282 -7.96 -23.52 5.65
CA GLY A 282 -8.07 -24.79 4.96
C GLY A 282 -7.26 -25.90 5.63
N ASP A 283 -7.15 -27.05 4.96
CA ASP A 283 -6.33 -28.16 5.44
C ASP A 283 -4.84 -27.80 5.43
N GLU A 284 -4.28 -27.62 6.63
CA GLU A 284 -2.86 -27.30 6.85
C GLU A 284 -1.97 -28.54 6.86
N SER A 285 -2.54 -29.74 6.96
CA SER A 285 -1.80 -31.02 6.98
C SER A 285 -1.32 -31.48 5.60
N VAL A 286 -1.87 -30.91 4.53
CA VAL A 286 -1.46 -31.20 3.15
C VAL A 286 0.04 -30.97 2.98
N ASP A 287 0.72 -31.99 2.44
CA ASP A 287 2.11 -31.90 2.01
C ASP A 287 2.21 -31.13 0.68
N LEU A 288 3.07 -30.11 0.70
CA LEU A 288 3.35 -29.18 -0.40
C LEU A 288 4.87 -29.06 -0.65
N SER A 289 5.66 -29.99 -0.11
CA SER A 289 7.12 -30.00 -0.27
C SER A 289 7.55 -30.24 -1.73
N ASP A 290 6.67 -30.84 -2.53
CA ASP A 290 6.81 -31.06 -3.97
C ASP A 290 6.66 -29.77 -4.81
N VAL A 291 6.07 -28.70 -4.26
CA VAL A 291 5.78 -27.49 -5.00
C VAL A 291 7.02 -26.61 -5.14
N ASN A 292 7.53 -26.47 -6.36
CA ASN A 292 8.59 -25.51 -6.65
C ASN A 292 8.04 -24.08 -6.79
N LEU A 293 8.55 -23.15 -5.98
CA LEU A 293 8.19 -21.73 -6.01
C LEU A 293 9.15 -20.87 -6.86
N THR A 294 10.22 -21.43 -7.43
CA THR A 294 11.16 -20.66 -8.26
C THR A 294 10.64 -20.37 -9.66
N ASP A 295 9.74 -21.22 -10.15
CA ASP A 295 9.25 -21.20 -11.52
C ASP A 295 7.86 -20.52 -11.60
N ASP A 296 7.47 -20.02 -12.78
CA ASP A 296 6.21 -19.28 -12.95
C ASP A 296 5.14 -20.09 -13.70
N ASP A 297 5.02 -21.36 -13.32
CA ASP A 297 3.92 -22.28 -13.66
C ASP A 297 2.52 -21.83 -13.22
N GLU A 298 1.53 -22.69 -13.46
CA GLU A 298 0.13 -22.47 -13.13
C GLU A 298 -0.10 -22.16 -11.64
N TRP A 299 -0.92 -21.14 -11.39
CA TRP A 299 -1.27 -20.69 -10.04
C TRP A 299 -2.50 -21.44 -9.52
N ASP A 300 -2.32 -22.73 -9.26
CA ASP A 300 -3.31 -23.58 -8.61
C ASP A 300 -3.38 -23.34 -7.09
N TRP A 301 -4.30 -24.02 -6.41
CA TRP A 301 -4.47 -23.84 -4.96
C TRP A 301 -3.26 -24.33 -4.16
N ARG A 302 -2.55 -25.37 -4.62
CA ARG A 302 -1.37 -25.92 -3.95
C ARG A 302 -0.24 -24.89 -3.95
N ARG A 303 0.03 -24.27 -5.09
CA ARG A 303 1.03 -23.20 -5.21
C ARG A 303 0.67 -21.95 -4.42
N VAL A 304 -0.59 -21.51 -4.48
CA VAL A 304 -1.04 -20.35 -3.68
C VAL A 304 -0.85 -20.62 -2.18
N GLU A 305 -1.19 -21.82 -1.71
CA GLU A 305 -1.00 -22.22 -0.32
C GLU A 305 0.48 -22.36 0.06
N ALA A 306 1.31 -22.97 -0.80
CA ALA A 306 2.75 -23.07 -0.59
C ALA A 306 3.40 -21.68 -0.46
N GLN A 307 3.04 -20.75 -1.36
CA GLN A 307 3.52 -19.37 -1.32
C GLN A 307 3.03 -18.61 -0.06
N ARG A 308 1.80 -18.88 0.40
CA ARG A 308 1.26 -18.34 1.66
C ARG A 308 2.07 -18.85 2.85
N ARG A 309 2.29 -20.16 2.95
CA ARG A 309 3.07 -20.79 4.05
C ARG A 309 4.51 -20.30 4.07
N GLU A 310 5.13 -20.13 2.90
CA GLU A 310 6.47 -19.57 2.79
C GLU A 310 6.53 -18.15 3.37
N GLY A 311 5.57 -17.29 2.98
CA GLY A 311 5.49 -15.94 3.54
C GLY A 311 5.20 -15.92 5.05
N MET A 312 4.46 -16.92 5.57
CA MET A 312 4.16 -17.03 7.00
C MET A 312 5.38 -17.27 7.86
N LYS A 313 6.48 -17.83 7.33
CA LYS A 313 7.74 -18.05 8.08
C LYS A 313 8.29 -16.76 8.69
N LEU A 314 8.23 -15.65 7.94
CA LEU A 314 8.65 -14.32 8.41
C LEU A 314 7.49 -13.55 9.06
N ALA A 315 6.28 -13.72 8.55
CA ALA A 315 5.12 -12.98 9.09
C ALA A 315 4.77 -13.40 10.52
N SER A 316 4.97 -14.67 10.91
CA SER A 316 4.76 -15.15 12.27
C SER A 316 5.74 -14.52 13.26
N GLN A 317 7.02 -14.40 12.89
CA GLN A 317 8.04 -13.71 13.69
C GLN A 317 7.69 -12.24 13.88
N PHE A 318 7.25 -11.58 12.80
CA PHE A 318 6.76 -10.20 12.88
C PHE A 318 5.52 -10.07 13.77
N HIS A 319 4.60 -11.02 13.68
CA HIS A 319 3.40 -11.03 14.51
C HIS A 319 3.73 -11.21 16.00
N ALA A 320 4.73 -12.04 16.32
CA ALA A 320 5.16 -12.28 17.70
C ALA A 320 5.59 -11.00 18.43
N LEU A 321 6.06 -9.97 17.70
CA LEU A 321 6.39 -8.66 18.26
C LEU A 321 5.19 -7.91 18.86
N ASP A 322 3.95 -8.35 18.59
CA ASP A 322 2.78 -7.79 19.29
C ASP A 322 2.83 -8.02 20.81
N GLY A 323 3.50 -9.08 21.26
CA GLY A 323 3.70 -9.37 22.69
C GLY A 323 4.53 -8.31 23.43
N LEU A 324 5.21 -7.40 22.72
CA LEU A 324 5.91 -6.27 23.34
C LEU A 324 4.99 -5.32 24.12
N HIS A 325 3.67 -5.34 23.85
CA HIS A 325 2.71 -4.59 24.67
C HIS A 325 2.71 -5.08 26.11
N ASP A 326 2.91 -6.38 26.33
CA ASP A 326 2.86 -7.00 27.66
C ASP A 326 4.16 -6.78 28.45
N SER A 327 5.24 -6.34 27.79
CA SER A 327 6.51 -6.02 28.47
C SER A 327 6.57 -4.62 29.05
N PHE A 328 5.58 -3.76 28.79
CA PHE A 328 5.55 -2.42 29.37
C PHE A 328 5.09 -2.49 30.84
N ASP A 329 6.02 -2.23 31.76
CA ASP A 329 5.79 -2.34 33.20
C ASP A 329 5.42 -1.01 33.87
N GLY A 330 5.29 0.08 33.10
CA GLY A 330 4.99 1.41 33.63
C GLY A 330 6.11 2.03 34.47
N GLY A 331 7.33 1.47 34.46
CA GLY A 331 8.44 1.95 35.29
C GLY A 331 8.33 1.50 36.74
N ASN A 332 7.89 0.27 37.01
CA ASN A 332 7.81 -0.30 38.37
C ASN A 332 9.13 -0.21 39.15
N TYR A 333 10.25 -0.06 38.45
CA TYR A 333 11.60 0.06 39.01
C TYR A 333 12.20 1.46 38.80
N GLY A 334 11.37 2.48 38.58
CA GLY A 334 11.78 3.86 38.35
C GLY A 334 11.91 4.22 36.87
N ALA A 335 12.17 5.50 36.61
CA ALA A 335 12.40 6.05 35.27
C ALA A 335 13.74 6.81 35.27
N LEU A 336 14.48 6.73 34.15
CA LEU A 336 15.79 7.36 34.04
C LEU A 336 15.72 8.89 34.08
N ALA A 337 14.78 9.48 33.33
CA ALA A 337 14.60 10.93 33.26
C ALA A 337 13.37 11.30 32.39
N ARG A 338 13.03 12.59 32.38
CA ARG A 338 12.05 13.21 31.49
C ARG A 338 12.69 14.39 30.78
N PHE A 339 12.62 14.43 29.45
CA PHE A 339 13.25 15.46 28.63
C PHE A 339 12.24 16.09 27.66
N GLY A 340 12.56 17.29 27.13
CA GLY A 340 11.78 17.99 26.11
C GLY A 340 12.68 18.35 24.92
N PRO A 341 12.20 18.11 23.69
CA PRO A 341 11.71 19.24 22.89
C PRO A 341 10.29 19.06 22.29
N GLY A 342 9.56 18.00 22.69
CA GLY A 342 8.19 17.68 22.26
C GLY A 342 7.78 16.28 22.71
#